data_AF-A0A6N9U789-F1
#
_entry.id   AF-A0A6N9U789-F1
#
_cell.length_a   1.000
_cell.length_b   1.000
_cell.length_c   1.000
_cell.angle_alpha   90.00
_cell.angle_beta   90.00
_cell.angle_gamma   90.00
#
_symmetry.space_group_name_H-M   'P 1'
#
loop_
_entity.id
_entity.type
_entity.pdbx_description
1 polymer ?
#
loop_
_entity_poly.entity_id
_entity_poly.type
_entity_poly.pdbx_seq_one_letter_code
_entity_poly.pdbx_strand_id
1 'polypeptide(L)'
;MRHHTRGILLTGAVSAGLLGLSLPATAVGTPLASLRAEQHAEAGSDLLFLPNIDDDSGACRDRAHTLVEQAVDREAANDDALYKRQAELEKEPDQEKAEAEWAELVRAHRWDQNRTDRDLAACNDAADNIVNGRDDATDLARFRTRPWAGAPASASGRITIPARDAHRIRLFVHRPGGTAPLGWEAVGPQTRLTAQELRRGVELGVEGIDVIRDAADWDGRTSVTLTVTAGGASASAHLRLRQAPVLTQLNTAPVQEVLRAATDEGDISEAFVSELDAALRDGGVTSPSRALDTKGDVWAQDIFEPGYTAIPGPDGRP
;
A
#
# COMPACT_ATOMS: atom_id res chain seq x y z
N MET A 1 57.81 -17.86 -38.88
CA MET A 1 57.47 -17.75 -40.31
C MET A 1 56.70 -16.45 -40.50
N ARG A 2 57.33 -15.50 -41.19
CA ARG A 2 56.76 -14.19 -41.54
C ARG A 2 56.05 -14.34 -42.88
N HIS A 3 54.82 -13.88 -42.99
CA HIS A 3 54.24 -13.51 -44.28
C HIS A 3 53.75 -12.06 -44.19
N HIS A 4 54.55 -11.18 -44.78
CA HIS A 4 54.15 -9.83 -45.16
C HIS A 4 53.36 -9.94 -46.47
N THR A 5 52.20 -9.31 -46.53
CA THR A 5 51.54 -9.01 -47.80
C THR A 5 51.24 -7.52 -47.85
N ARG A 6 51.99 -6.81 -48.69
CA ARG A 6 51.75 -5.43 -49.12
C ARG A 6 50.72 -5.46 -50.26
N GLY A 7 49.77 -4.53 -50.26
CA GLY A 7 48.76 -4.39 -51.31
C GLY A 7 48.18 -2.98 -51.36
N ILE A 8 48.96 -2.07 -51.98
CA ILE A 8 48.59 -0.96 -52.88
C ILE A 8 47.30 -0.17 -52.57
N LEU A 9 47.51 1.09 -52.14
CA LEU A 9 46.53 2.18 -52.20
C LEU A 9 46.22 2.53 -53.67
N LEU A 10 44.92 2.58 -54.00
CA LEU A 10 44.40 3.30 -55.15
C LEU A 10 43.52 4.45 -54.64
N THR A 11 44.08 5.66 -54.68
CA THR A 11 43.36 6.92 -54.48
C THR A 11 42.56 7.24 -55.74
N GLY A 12 41.27 6.95 -55.72
CA GLY A 12 40.30 7.46 -56.69
C GLY A 12 39.56 8.66 -56.10
N ALA A 13 39.84 9.85 -56.60
CA ALA A 13 39.04 11.04 -56.33
C ALA A 13 37.74 10.95 -57.15
N VAL A 14 36.60 10.80 -56.48
CA VAL A 14 35.28 10.94 -57.08
C VAL A 14 34.65 12.21 -56.54
N SER A 15 34.68 13.25 -57.37
CA SER A 15 33.90 14.47 -57.19
C SER A 15 32.45 14.17 -57.58
N ALA A 16 31.60 13.82 -56.61
CA ALA A 16 30.16 13.71 -56.80
C ALA A 16 29.47 14.93 -56.19
N GLY A 17 28.70 15.62 -57.02
CA GLY A 17 28.04 16.88 -56.73
C GLY A 17 27.04 16.82 -55.57
N LEU A 18 26.90 17.97 -54.95
CA LEU A 18 25.83 18.34 -54.01
C LEU A 18 24.47 18.19 -54.70
N LEU A 19 23.82 17.05 -54.50
CA LEU A 19 22.37 16.96 -54.52
C LEU A 19 21.92 16.97 -53.07
N GLY A 20 21.30 18.07 -52.67
CA GLY A 20 20.57 18.19 -51.42
C GLY A 20 19.39 17.22 -51.42
N LEU A 21 19.69 15.97 -51.07
CA LEU A 21 18.69 15.04 -50.58
C LEU A 21 18.36 15.53 -49.18
N SER A 22 17.17 16.13 -49.03
CA SER A 22 16.49 16.11 -47.76
C SER A 22 16.47 14.66 -47.30
N LEU A 23 17.30 14.35 -46.29
CA LEU A 23 17.15 13.13 -45.53
C LEU A 23 15.67 13.08 -45.13
N PRO A 24 14.92 12.02 -45.46
CA PRO A 24 13.59 11.86 -44.89
C PRO A 24 13.76 12.00 -43.39
N ALA A 25 12.96 12.88 -42.77
CA ALA A 25 12.93 13.06 -41.33
C ALA A 25 13.04 11.67 -40.70
N THR A 26 14.19 11.43 -40.07
CA THR A 26 14.60 10.15 -39.49
C THR A 26 13.38 9.51 -38.85
N ALA A 27 13.07 8.28 -39.23
CA ALA A 27 11.99 7.47 -38.66
C ALA A 27 11.88 7.80 -37.18
N VAL A 28 10.87 8.59 -36.81
CA VAL A 28 10.60 8.92 -35.42
C VAL A 28 10.35 7.56 -34.79
N GLY A 29 11.29 7.11 -33.95
CA GLY A 29 11.32 5.72 -33.50
C GLY A 29 9.94 5.34 -32.97
N THR A 30 9.44 4.17 -33.39
CA THR A 30 8.16 3.64 -32.93
C THR A 30 8.11 3.74 -31.40
N PRO A 31 7.06 4.36 -30.81
CA PRO A 31 6.96 4.52 -29.37
C PRO A 31 7.19 3.18 -28.66
N LEU A 32 8.04 3.18 -27.64
CA LEU A 32 8.32 1.99 -26.84
C LEU A 32 7.61 2.11 -25.49
N ALA A 33 6.58 1.30 -25.29
CA ALA A 33 5.97 1.09 -23.98
C ALA A 33 6.35 -0.31 -23.47
N SER A 34 6.91 -0.38 -22.28
CA SER A 34 7.23 -1.65 -21.62
C SER A 34 7.35 -1.40 -20.12
N LEU A 35 6.71 -2.27 -19.33
CA LEU A 35 6.75 -2.28 -17.88
C LEU A 35 7.43 -3.56 -17.41
N ARG A 36 8.18 -3.48 -16.31
CA ARG A 36 8.85 -4.61 -15.68
C ARG A 36 8.69 -4.52 -14.16
N ALA A 37 8.11 -5.56 -13.56
CA ALA A 37 8.12 -5.76 -12.10
C ALA A 37 9.55 -5.98 -11.60
N GLU A 38 9.86 -5.48 -10.40
CA GLU A 38 11.16 -5.72 -9.75
C GLU A 38 11.17 -6.99 -8.90
N GLN A 39 10.01 -7.63 -8.71
CA GLN A 39 9.89 -8.91 -8.03
C GLN A 39 10.47 -10.07 -8.84
N HIS A 40 10.87 -11.13 -8.12
CA HIS A 40 11.44 -12.34 -8.69
C HIS A 40 10.42 -13.09 -9.55
N ALA A 41 10.87 -13.71 -10.64
CA ALA A 41 10.00 -14.37 -11.62
C ALA A 41 9.18 -15.55 -11.04
N GLU A 42 9.62 -16.10 -9.91
CA GLU A 42 8.92 -17.17 -9.17
C GLU A 42 7.63 -16.69 -8.48
N ALA A 43 7.44 -15.37 -8.29
CA ALA A 43 6.22 -14.78 -7.73
C ALA A 43 4.99 -14.87 -8.68
N GLY A 44 5.20 -15.35 -9.90
CA GLY A 44 4.16 -15.44 -10.94
C GLY A 44 4.20 -14.27 -11.93
N SER A 45 3.14 -14.14 -12.72
CA SER A 45 3.03 -13.10 -13.76
C SER A 45 2.62 -11.72 -13.25
N ASP A 46 2.08 -11.67 -12.03
CA ASP A 46 1.48 -10.48 -11.45
C ASP A 46 2.47 -9.87 -10.46
N LEU A 47 2.61 -8.55 -10.47
CA LEU A 47 3.32 -7.83 -9.39
C LEU A 47 2.43 -7.90 -8.14
N LEU A 48 2.95 -8.53 -7.09
CA LEU A 48 2.33 -8.55 -5.78
C LEU A 48 2.59 -7.23 -5.06
N PHE A 49 1.58 -6.70 -4.36
CA PHE A 49 1.71 -5.47 -3.58
C PHE A 49 0.96 -5.57 -2.25
N LEU A 50 1.42 -4.82 -1.25
CA LEU A 50 0.83 -4.78 0.09
C LEU A 50 -0.34 -3.80 0.14
N PRO A 51 -1.39 -4.07 0.93
CA PRO A 51 -2.21 -3.00 1.49
C PRO A 51 -1.37 -2.25 2.52
N ASN A 52 -1.06 -0.97 2.27
CA ASN A 52 -0.21 -0.14 3.12
C ASN A 52 -1.07 0.51 4.23
N ILE A 53 -1.70 -0.36 5.04
CA ILE A 53 -2.74 -0.02 6.02
C ILE A 53 -2.21 0.01 7.47
N ASP A 54 -0.91 -0.11 7.65
CA ASP A 54 -0.18 0.21 8.87
C ASP A 54 0.24 1.69 8.91
N ASP A 55 0.72 2.14 10.08
CA ASP A 55 1.26 3.49 10.31
C ASP A 55 2.68 3.34 10.86
N ASP A 56 3.52 2.58 10.15
CA ASP A 56 4.87 2.26 10.62
C ASP A 56 5.81 3.47 10.52
N SER A 57 5.48 4.41 9.63
CA SER A 57 6.08 5.74 9.58
C SER A 57 5.77 6.61 10.81
N GLY A 58 4.68 6.27 11.52
CA GLY A 58 4.18 6.99 12.68
C GLY A 58 3.56 8.34 12.35
N ALA A 59 3.15 8.58 11.11
CA ALA A 59 2.52 9.83 10.67
C ALA A 59 1.19 10.11 11.39
N CYS A 60 0.45 9.07 11.78
CA CYS A 60 -0.85 9.22 12.45
C CYS A 60 -0.80 9.06 13.98
N ARG A 61 0.33 8.68 14.57
CA ARG A 61 0.43 8.34 16.00
C ARG A 61 -0.23 9.33 16.97
N ASP A 62 0.13 10.62 16.88
CA ASP A 62 -0.40 11.65 17.79
C ASP A 62 -1.92 11.86 17.59
N ARG A 63 -2.38 11.76 16.34
CA ARG A 63 -3.79 11.84 15.99
C ARG A 63 -4.55 10.63 16.53
N ALA A 64 -4.01 9.42 16.40
CA ALA A 64 -4.61 8.21 16.94
C ALA A 64 -4.80 8.29 18.46
N HIS A 65 -3.79 8.77 19.19
CA HIS A 65 -3.91 9.04 20.62
C HIS A 65 -5.03 10.03 20.93
N THR A 66 -5.08 11.16 20.21
CA THR A 66 -6.14 12.17 20.37
C THR A 66 -7.53 11.61 20.10
N LEU A 67 -7.68 10.76 19.07
CA LEU A 67 -8.95 10.13 18.71
C LEU A 67 -9.47 9.23 19.84
N VAL A 68 -8.60 8.42 20.45
CA VAL A 68 -8.94 7.52 21.56
C VAL A 68 -9.29 8.32 22.82
N GLU A 69 -8.51 9.35 23.16
CA GLU A 69 -8.81 10.19 24.33
C GLU A 69 -10.17 10.89 24.21
N GLN A 70 -10.50 11.40 23.03
CA GLN A 70 -11.80 12.04 22.76
C GLN A 70 -12.96 11.05 22.62
N ALA A 71 -12.67 9.75 22.55
CA ALA A 71 -13.68 8.70 22.41
C ALA A 71 -14.43 8.46 23.71
N VAL A 72 -13.70 8.43 24.84
CA VAL A 72 -14.20 7.96 26.13
C VAL A 72 -15.50 8.64 26.55
N ASP A 73 -15.48 9.98 26.69
CA ASP A 73 -16.65 10.73 27.15
C ASP A 73 -17.80 10.70 26.14
N ARG A 74 -17.47 10.65 24.84
CA ARG A 74 -18.46 10.65 23.76
C ARG A 74 -19.21 9.32 23.69
N GLU A 75 -18.47 8.22 23.77
CA GLU A 75 -19.02 6.86 23.72
C GLU A 75 -19.83 6.56 24.98
N ALA A 76 -19.35 6.98 26.16
CA ALA A 76 -20.13 6.91 27.39
C ALA A 76 -21.45 7.68 27.29
N ALA A 77 -21.42 8.90 26.74
CA ALA A 77 -22.65 9.69 26.53
C ALA A 77 -23.61 9.04 25.51
N ASN A 78 -23.09 8.33 24.51
CA ASN A 78 -23.88 7.59 23.53
C ASN A 78 -24.55 6.35 24.15
N ASP A 79 -23.85 5.61 25.01
CA ASP A 79 -24.41 4.51 25.80
C ASP A 79 -25.53 5.00 26.74
N ASP A 80 -25.27 6.07 27.50
CA ASP A 80 -26.25 6.67 28.41
C ASP A 80 -27.53 7.10 27.67
N ALA A 81 -27.38 7.68 26.48
CA ALA A 81 -28.52 8.07 25.65
C ALA A 81 -29.33 6.85 25.18
N LEU A 82 -28.66 5.76 24.77
CA LEU A 82 -29.32 4.52 24.37
C LEU A 82 -30.10 3.91 25.53
N TYR A 83 -29.50 3.76 26.71
CA TYR A 83 -30.15 3.17 27.89
C TYR A 83 -31.34 3.99 28.37
N LYS A 84 -31.26 5.32 28.29
CA LYS A 84 -32.40 6.18 28.58
C LYS A 84 -33.57 5.92 27.63
N ARG A 85 -33.31 5.81 26.32
CA ARG A 85 -34.34 5.49 25.34
C ARG A 85 -34.90 4.08 25.52
N GLN A 86 -34.05 3.11 25.87
CA GLN A 86 -34.48 1.75 26.20
C GLN A 86 -35.53 1.76 27.32
N ALA A 87 -35.24 2.43 28.44
CA ALA A 87 -36.14 2.53 29.59
C ALA A 87 -37.45 3.28 29.30
N GLU A 88 -37.47 4.12 28.26
CA GLU A 88 -38.69 4.78 27.76
C GLU A 88 -39.52 3.83 26.89
N LEU A 89 -38.87 3.07 26.00
CA LEU A 89 -39.52 2.09 25.13
C LEU A 89 -40.07 0.88 25.90
N GLU A 90 -39.44 0.46 26.99
CA GLU A 90 -39.97 -0.59 27.87
C GLU A 90 -41.35 -0.24 28.47
N LYS A 91 -41.73 1.04 28.47
CA LYS A 91 -43.02 1.54 28.96
C LYS A 91 -44.03 1.77 27.83
N GLU A 92 -43.64 1.60 26.57
CA GLU A 92 -44.52 1.79 25.42
C GLU A 92 -45.55 0.64 25.34
N PRO A 93 -46.86 0.92 25.40
CA PRO A 93 -47.89 -0.12 25.30
C PRO A 93 -47.91 -0.83 23.93
N ASP A 94 -47.51 -0.16 22.86
CA ASP A 94 -47.38 -0.78 21.53
C ASP A 94 -46.01 -1.45 21.36
N GLN A 95 -45.96 -2.75 21.62
CA GLN A 95 -44.71 -3.53 21.62
C GLN A 95 -44.09 -3.65 20.22
N GLU A 96 -44.89 -3.73 19.15
CA GLU A 96 -44.37 -3.82 17.78
C GLU A 96 -43.68 -2.50 17.39
N LYS A 97 -44.30 -1.37 17.75
CA LYS A 97 -43.68 -0.06 17.60
C LYS A 97 -42.40 0.07 18.44
N ALA A 98 -42.42 -0.38 19.68
CA ALA A 98 -41.25 -0.32 20.58
C ALA A 98 -40.07 -1.12 20.03
N GLU A 99 -40.32 -2.33 19.53
CA GLU A 99 -39.30 -3.19 18.91
C GLU A 99 -38.73 -2.57 17.63
N ALA A 100 -39.57 -2.01 16.77
CA ALA A 100 -39.13 -1.35 15.54
C ALA A 100 -38.24 -0.12 15.84
N GLU A 101 -38.64 0.71 16.81
CA GLU A 101 -37.87 1.88 17.23
C GLU A 101 -36.55 1.48 17.91
N TRP A 102 -36.58 0.47 18.78
CA TRP A 102 -35.39 -0.07 19.41
C TRP A 102 -34.37 -0.59 18.38
N ALA A 103 -34.84 -1.29 17.35
CA ALA A 103 -33.97 -1.80 16.30
C ALA A 103 -33.28 -0.67 15.51
N GLU A 104 -33.94 0.45 15.26
CA GLU A 104 -33.32 1.64 14.64
C GLU A 104 -32.33 2.32 15.58
N LEU A 105 -32.68 2.49 16.86
CA LEU A 105 -31.79 3.09 17.86
C LEU A 105 -30.50 2.28 18.04
N VAL A 106 -30.60 0.94 18.12
CA VAL A 106 -29.43 0.06 18.21
C VAL A 106 -28.55 0.18 16.96
N ARG A 107 -29.13 0.31 15.76
CA ARG A 107 -28.35 0.52 14.53
C ARG A 107 -27.60 1.85 14.55
N ALA A 108 -28.29 2.94 14.89
CA ALA A 108 -27.69 4.27 14.97
C ALA A 108 -26.62 4.33 16.05
N HIS A 109 -26.91 3.80 17.23
CA HIS A 109 -25.98 3.73 18.35
C HIS A 109 -24.71 2.96 17.96
N ARG A 110 -24.82 1.76 17.36
CA ARG A 110 -23.64 0.99 16.91
C ARG A 110 -22.81 1.74 15.88
N TRP A 111 -23.47 2.45 14.97
CA TRP A 111 -22.76 3.28 14.01
C TRP A 111 -21.95 4.37 14.73
N ASP A 112 -22.55 5.10 15.65
CA ASP A 112 -21.88 6.18 16.39
C ASP A 112 -20.81 5.66 17.36
N GLN A 113 -21.04 4.52 18.00
CA GLN A 113 -20.09 3.89 18.91
C GLN A 113 -18.82 3.46 18.18
N ASN A 114 -18.96 2.85 17.00
CA ASN A 114 -17.81 2.39 16.22
C ASN A 114 -17.11 3.52 15.44
N ARG A 115 -17.38 4.81 15.77
CA ARG A 115 -16.79 5.93 15.05
C ARG A 115 -15.28 6.00 15.27
N THR A 116 -14.79 5.87 16.51
CA THR A 116 -13.36 5.90 16.78
C THR A 116 -12.64 4.78 16.03
N ASP A 117 -13.20 3.57 15.98
CA ASP A 117 -12.62 2.47 15.21
C ASP A 117 -12.45 2.81 13.73
N ARG A 118 -13.45 3.46 13.12
CA ARG A 118 -13.37 3.91 11.72
C ARG A 118 -12.34 5.02 11.52
N ASP A 119 -12.26 5.95 12.47
CA ASP A 119 -11.30 7.06 12.41
C ASP A 119 -9.85 6.56 12.61
N LEU A 120 -9.66 5.54 13.46
CA LEU A 120 -8.39 4.83 13.65
C LEU A 120 -8.03 3.95 12.44
N ALA A 121 -8.99 3.26 11.84
CA ALA A 121 -8.75 2.50 10.62
C ALA A 121 -8.33 3.39 9.43
N ALA A 122 -8.65 4.69 9.48
CA ALA A 122 -8.19 5.69 8.52
C ALA A 122 -6.82 6.32 8.88
N CYS A 123 -6.20 5.90 9.98
CA CYS A 123 -4.82 6.24 10.34
C CYS A 123 -3.87 5.16 9.80
N ASN A 124 -3.31 5.39 8.62
CA ASN A 124 -2.33 4.52 8.00
C ASN A 124 -1.52 5.29 6.95
N ASP A 125 -0.43 4.70 6.48
CA ASP A 125 0.48 5.27 5.49
C ASP A 125 -0.21 5.49 4.14
N ALA A 126 -1.15 4.63 3.75
CA ALA A 126 -1.98 4.86 2.56
C ALA A 126 -3.11 5.89 2.72
N ALA A 127 -3.25 6.56 3.87
CA ALA A 127 -4.37 7.48 4.12
C ALA A 127 -4.33 8.75 3.26
N ASP A 128 -3.15 9.16 2.80
CA ASP A 128 -2.96 10.32 1.93
C ASP A 128 -2.10 10.01 0.70
N ASN A 129 -1.57 11.02 0.02
CA ASN A 129 -0.78 10.84 -1.20
C ASN A 129 0.72 11.09 -1.01
N ILE A 130 1.20 10.97 0.22
CA ILE A 130 2.57 11.25 0.64
C ILE A 130 3.20 9.94 1.11
N VAL A 131 4.43 9.67 0.65
CA VAL A 131 5.22 8.56 1.17
C VAL A 131 6.06 9.06 2.35
N ASN A 132 5.60 8.78 3.56
CA ASN A 132 6.08 9.31 4.83
C ASN A 132 7.33 8.55 5.32
N GLY A 133 8.49 8.93 4.79
CA GLY A 133 9.76 8.38 5.27
C GLY A 133 10.06 6.99 4.70
N ARG A 134 11.03 6.31 5.30
CA ARG A 134 11.69 5.15 4.70
C ARG A 134 10.91 3.85 4.88
N ASP A 135 10.17 3.74 5.96
CA ASP A 135 9.46 2.52 6.34
C ASP A 135 8.25 2.34 5.40
N ASP A 136 7.34 3.30 5.34
CA ASP A 136 6.34 3.45 4.25
C ASP A 136 6.91 3.27 2.82
N ALA A 137 8.04 3.91 2.51
CA ALA A 137 8.66 3.72 1.19
C ALA A 137 9.09 2.26 0.91
N THR A 138 9.29 1.44 1.92
CA THR A 138 9.66 0.02 1.79
C THR A 138 8.45 -0.84 1.41
N ASP A 139 7.23 -0.43 1.75
CA ASP A 139 6.00 -1.19 1.44
C ASP A 139 5.54 -1.06 -0.01
N LEU A 140 6.01 -0.01 -0.69
CA LEU A 140 5.74 0.20 -2.11
C LEU A 140 6.30 -0.93 -2.97
N ALA A 141 5.41 -1.68 -3.63
CA ALA A 141 5.82 -2.66 -4.62
C ALA A 141 6.41 -1.95 -5.86
N ARG A 142 7.67 -2.26 -6.15
CA ARG A 142 8.46 -1.57 -7.17
C ARG A 142 8.30 -2.18 -8.56
N PHE A 143 8.16 -1.31 -9.54
CA PHE A 143 8.21 -1.66 -10.96
C PHE A 143 8.79 -0.50 -11.76
N ARG A 144 9.18 -0.74 -13.01
CA ARG A 144 9.80 0.30 -13.84
C ARG A 144 9.41 0.25 -15.30
N THR A 145 9.52 1.40 -15.95
CA THR A 145 9.50 1.46 -17.42
C THR A 145 10.83 0.98 -17.98
N ARG A 146 10.81 0.28 -19.12
CA ARG A 146 12.05 -0.07 -19.83
C ARG A 146 12.66 1.20 -20.43
N PRO A 147 13.98 1.44 -20.27
CA PRO A 147 14.64 2.57 -20.88
C PRO A 147 14.48 2.58 -22.41
N TRP A 148 14.06 3.71 -22.96
CA TRP A 148 13.98 3.98 -24.38
C TRP A 148 15.02 5.04 -24.77
N ALA A 149 16.29 4.66 -24.85
CA ALA A 149 17.41 5.59 -25.06
C ALA A 149 17.24 6.54 -26.27
N GLY A 150 16.57 6.07 -27.32
CA GLY A 150 16.25 6.82 -28.54
C GLY A 150 14.95 7.65 -28.49
N ALA A 151 14.31 7.83 -27.33
CA ALA A 151 13.07 8.58 -27.25
C ALA A 151 13.24 10.01 -27.82
N PRO A 152 12.43 10.45 -28.78
CA PRO A 152 12.50 11.81 -29.32
C PRO A 152 12.07 12.84 -28.27
N ALA A 153 12.40 14.11 -28.47
CA ALA A 153 12.02 15.18 -27.53
C ALA A 153 10.49 15.33 -27.35
N SER A 154 9.70 14.91 -28.35
CA SER A 154 8.23 14.90 -28.30
C SER A 154 7.65 13.69 -27.54
N ALA A 155 8.48 12.77 -27.04
CA ALA A 155 8.00 11.60 -26.32
C ALA A 155 7.40 11.99 -24.96
N SER A 156 6.23 11.44 -24.67
CA SER A 156 5.57 11.58 -23.38
C SER A 156 4.93 10.26 -22.96
N GLY A 157 4.99 9.94 -21.67
CA GLY A 157 4.36 8.76 -21.09
C GLY A 157 3.21 9.13 -20.16
N ARG A 158 2.20 8.28 -20.09
CA ARG A 158 1.12 8.36 -19.10
C ARG A 158 0.91 6.99 -18.47
N ILE A 159 0.72 6.99 -17.15
CA ILE A 159 0.44 5.79 -16.36
C ILE A 159 -0.98 5.89 -15.81
N THR A 160 -1.74 4.80 -15.88
CA THR A 160 -3.13 4.73 -15.44
C THR A 160 -3.49 3.39 -14.84
N ILE A 161 -4.52 3.41 -14.00
CA ILE A 161 -5.24 2.24 -13.49
C ILE A 161 -6.71 2.32 -13.94
N PRO A 162 -7.46 1.20 -13.96
CA PRO A 162 -8.90 1.22 -14.21
C PRO A 162 -9.61 2.15 -13.24
N ALA A 163 -10.56 2.96 -13.74
CA ALA A 163 -11.26 3.95 -12.91
C ALA A 163 -12.00 3.34 -11.71
N ARG A 164 -12.54 2.12 -11.88
CA ARG A 164 -13.19 1.38 -10.80
C ARG A 164 -12.24 0.98 -9.66
N ASP A 165 -10.93 0.89 -9.93
CA ASP A 165 -9.93 0.45 -8.96
C ASP A 165 -9.18 1.65 -8.33
N ALA A 166 -9.55 2.89 -8.70
CA ALA A 166 -8.87 4.11 -8.27
C ALA A 166 -8.98 4.41 -6.77
N HIS A 167 -9.92 3.76 -6.08
CA HIS A 167 -10.08 3.82 -4.62
C HIS A 167 -9.45 2.61 -3.91
N ARG A 168 -8.81 1.70 -4.65
CA ARG A 168 -8.19 0.47 -4.12
C ARG A 168 -6.69 0.55 -4.06
N ILE A 169 -6.07 1.26 -5.01
CA ILE A 169 -4.61 1.34 -5.13
C ILE A 169 -4.15 2.75 -5.46
N ARG A 170 -2.93 3.08 -5.06
CA ARG A 170 -2.25 4.34 -5.40
C ARG A 170 -0.95 4.04 -6.14
N LEU A 171 -0.63 4.89 -7.10
CA LEU A 171 0.62 4.81 -7.87
C LEU A 171 1.50 6.01 -7.56
N PHE A 172 2.81 5.78 -7.53
CA PHE A 172 3.82 6.83 -7.38
C PHE A 172 4.88 6.76 -8.46
N VAL A 173 5.43 7.92 -8.82
CA VAL A 173 6.59 8.05 -9.68
C VAL A 173 7.80 8.51 -8.88
N HIS A 174 8.94 7.84 -9.06
CA HIS A 174 10.16 8.21 -8.38
C HIS A 174 10.91 9.31 -9.16
N ARG A 175 11.06 10.47 -8.52
CA ARG A 175 11.83 11.62 -9.00
C ARG A 175 12.80 12.07 -7.90
N PRO A 176 13.98 11.41 -7.80
CA PRO A 176 15.00 11.81 -6.83
C PRO A 176 15.36 13.29 -6.95
N GLY A 177 15.38 14.00 -5.82
CA GLY A 177 15.64 15.44 -5.77
C GLY A 177 14.44 16.32 -6.16
N GLY A 178 13.26 15.74 -6.36
CA GLY A 178 11.99 16.47 -6.44
C GLY A 178 11.54 17.05 -5.10
N THR A 179 10.36 17.66 -5.08
CA THR A 179 9.78 18.29 -3.87
C THR A 179 9.00 17.30 -2.99
N ALA A 180 8.62 16.14 -3.53
CA ALA A 180 7.96 15.09 -2.77
C ALA A 180 8.94 14.41 -1.81
N PRO A 181 8.49 13.99 -0.61
CA PRO A 181 9.30 13.20 0.31
C PRO A 181 9.93 11.98 -0.36
N LEU A 182 11.23 11.80 -0.13
CA LEU A 182 12.08 10.77 -0.78
C LEU A 182 12.00 10.74 -2.32
N GLY A 183 11.41 11.74 -2.97
CA GLY A 183 11.17 11.78 -4.41
C GLY A 183 9.95 11.00 -4.90
N TRP A 184 9.08 10.49 -4.03
CA TRP A 184 7.88 9.74 -4.45
C TRP A 184 6.68 10.65 -4.67
N GLU A 185 6.39 10.95 -5.94
CA GLU A 185 5.24 11.79 -6.32
C GLU A 185 4.04 10.94 -6.70
N ALA A 186 2.87 11.20 -6.11
CA ALA A 186 1.64 10.51 -6.46
C ALA A 186 1.25 10.75 -7.93
N VAL A 187 0.88 9.69 -8.62
CA VAL A 187 0.45 9.72 -10.02
C VAL A 187 -1.01 10.15 -10.08
N GLY A 188 -1.26 11.36 -10.58
CA GLY A 188 -2.58 11.90 -10.86
C GLY A 188 -2.90 12.00 -12.35
N PRO A 189 -4.10 12.51 -12.71
CA PRO A 189 -4.52 12.68 -14.11
C PRO A 189 -3.56 13.52 -14.96
N GLN A 190 -2.84 14.46 -14.33
CA GLN A 190 -1.89 15.37 -14.98
C GLN A 190 -0.45 14.88 -14.97
N THR A 191 -0.14 13.82 -14.23
CA THR A 191 1.22 13.27 -14.19
C THR A 191 1.62 12.76 -15.58
N ARG A 192 2.77 13.21 -16.06
CA ARG A 192 3.36 12.79 -17.34
C ARG A 192 4.80 12.37 -17.10
N LEU A 193 5.22 11.33 -17.80
CA LEU A 193 6.63 10.99 -17.96
C LEU A 193 7.19 11.79 -19.13
N THR A 194 8.32 12.45 -18.89
CA THR A 194 9.05 13.23 -19.89
C THR A 194 9.87 12.34 -20.82
N ALA A 195 10.29 12.88 -21.97
CA ALA A 195 11.22 12.18 -22.85
C ALA A 195 12.51 11.77 -22.13
N GLN A 196 13.06 12.62 -21.25
CA GLN A 196 14.30 12.31 -20.52
C GLN A 196 14.10 11.16 -19.52
N GLU A 197 12.96 11.14 -18.82
CA GLU A 197 12.53 10.03 -17.97
C GLU A 197 12.39 8.73 -18.75
N LEU A 198 11.71 8.76 -19.89
CA LEU A 198 11.56 7.60 -20.77
C LEU A 198 12.91 7.07 -21.29
N ARG A 199 13.88 7.96 -21.57
CA ARG A 199 15.23 7.55 -22.01
C ARG A 199 15.98 6.73 -20.96
N ARG A 200 15.88 7.14 -19.69
CA ARG A 200 16.58 6.48 -18.57
C ARG A 200 15.80 5.32 -17.95
N GLY A 201 14.49 5.24 -18.23
CA GLY A 201 13.59 4.36 -17.49
C GLY A 201 13.16 5.00 -16.17
N VAL A 202 11.95 4.74 -15.73
CA VAL A 202 11.35 5.38 -14.56
C VAL A 202 10.96 4.32 -13.55
N GLU A 203 11.38 4.50 -12.32
CA GLU A 203 10.95 3.69 -11.18
C GLU A 203 9.60 4.19 -10.68
N LEU A 204 8.74 3.24 -10.33
CA LEU A 204 7.35 3.43 -9.96
C LEU A 204 7.06 2.57 -8.73
N GLY A 205 6.16 3.05 -7.88
CA GLY A 205 5.65 2.33 -6.72
C GLY A 205 4.15 2.14 -6.83
N VAL A 206 3.64 1.06 -6.22
CA VAL A 206 2.22 0.84 -5.99
C VAL A 206 1.99 0.34 -4.56
N GLU A 207 0.91 0.84 -3.97
CA GLU A 207 0.36 0.37 -2.68
C GLU A 207 -1.15 0.14 -2.81
N GLY A 208 -1.68 -0.70 -1.93
CA GLY A 208 -3.11 -0.82 -1.67
C GLY A 208 -3.56 0.21 -0.64
N ILE A 209 -4.72 0.83 -0.87
CA ILE A 209 -5.34 1.82 0.01
C ILE A 209 -6.27 1.15 1.04
N ASP A 210 -6.68 -0.10 0.79
CA ASP A 210 -7.56 -0.86 1.66
C ASP A 210 -7.28 -2.37 1.51
N VAL A 211 -7.77 -3.16 2.45
CA VAL A 211 -7.70 -4.63 2.39
C VAL A 211 -8.73 -5.20 1.41
N ILE A 212 -8.56 -6.48 1.08
CA ILE A 212 -9.60 -7.23 0.37
C ILE A 212 -10.72 -7.55 1.37
N ARG A 213 -11.78 -6.74 1.40
CA ARG A 213 -12.94 -6.91 2.30
C ARG A 213 -13.91 -7.99 1.83
N ASP A 214 -14.21 -8.00 0.54
CA ASP A 214 -15.09 -8.98 -0.09
C ASP A 214 -14.55 -9.34 -1.47
N ALA A 215 -14.15 -10.60 -1.64
CA ALA A 215 -13.60 -11.11 -2.89
C ALA A 215 -14.63 -11.20 -4.03
N ALA A 216 -15.94 -11.15 -3.72
CA ALA A 216 -17.00 -11.07 -4.72
C ALA A 216 -17.09 -9.67 -5.36
N ASP A 217 -16.71 -8.63 -4.61
CA ASP A 217 -16.64 -7.25 -5.09
C ASP A 217 -15.27 -6.94 -5.71
N TRP A 218 -14.18 -7.31 -5.02
CA TRP A 218 -12.82 -7.15 -5.52
C TRP A 218 -11.89 -8.27 -5.04
N ASP A 219 -11.37 -9.08 -5.96
CA ASP A 219 -10.52 -10.24 -5.66
C ASP A 219 -9.02 -9.89 -5.49
N GLY A 220 -8.71 -8.60 -5.35
CA GLY A 220 -7.35 -8.07 -5.22
C GLY A 220 -6.60 -7.90 -6.54
N ARG A 221 -7.20 -8.19 -7.70
CA ARG A 221 -6.52 -8.07 -9.01
C ARG A 221 -6.83 -6.76 -9.71
N THR A 222 -5.82 -6.19 -10.34
CA THR A 222 -5.97 -5.04 -11.24
C THR A 222 -4.80 -4.97 -12.24
N SER A 223 -4.67 -3.88 -12.98
CA SER A 223 -3.56 -3.67 -13.91
C SER A 223 -3.14 -2.20 -14.00
N VAL A 224 -1.86 -1.98 -14.25
CA VAL A 224 -1.31 -0.69 -14.62
C VAL A 224 -1.11 -0.65 -16.13
N THR A 225 -1.51 0.45 -16.76
CA THR A 225 -1.25 0.71 -18.17
C THR A 225 -0.28 1.87 -18.33
N LEU A 226 0.81 1.63 -19.05
CA LEU A 226 1.69 2.68 -19.57
C LEU A 226 1.33 2.94 -21.02
N THR A 227 1.01 4.18 -21.37
CA THR A 227 0.88 4.64 -22.75
C THR A 227 2.01 5.61 -23.06
N VAL A 228 2.79 5.34 -24.10
CA VAL A 228 3.86 6.23 -24.58
C VAL A 228 3.47 6.78 -25.94
N THR A 229 3.47 8.09 -26.08
CA THR A 229 3.17 8.81 -27.31
C THR A 229 4.42 9.51 -27.82
N ALA A 230 4.73 9.38 -29.10
CA ALA A 230 5.82 10.10 -29.77
C ALA A 230 5.54 10.21 -31.26
N GLY A 231 5.86 11.36 -31.87
CA GLY A 231 5.74 11.54 -33.32
C GLY A 231 4.33 11.33 -33.88
N GLY A 232 3.28 11.56 -33.09
CA GLY A 232 1.88 11.32 -33.48
C GLY A 232 1.42 9.87 -33.38
N ALA A 233 2.28 8.94 -32.99
CA ALA A 233 1.95 7.54 -32.73
C ALA A 233 1.93 7.25 -31.22
N SER A 234 1.25 6.18 -30.80
CA SER A 234 1.25 5.70 -29.42
C SER A 234 1.48 4.19 -29.35
N ALA A 235 2.10 3.73 -28.25
CA ALA A 235 2.21 2.34 -27.87
C ALA A 235 1.80 2.17 -26.40
N SER A 236 1.30 0.99 -26.05
CA SER A 236 0.87 0.69 -24.67
C SER A 236 1.48 -0.61 -24.16
N ALA A 237 1.68 -0.67 -22.84
CA ALA A 237 2.06 -1.87 -22.12
C ALA A 237 1.23 -1.99 -20.84
N HIS A 238 1.03 -3.23 -20.41
CA HIS A 238 0.26 -3.54 -19.21
C HIS A 238 1.10 -4.34 -18.22
N LEU A 239 0.93 -4.06 -16.94
CA LEU A 239 1.44 -4.86 -15.84
C LEU A 239 0.27 -5.31 -14.99
N ARG A 240 0.12 -6.61 -14.78
CA ARG A 240 -0.91 -7.15 -13.90
C ARG A 240 -0.46 -7.02 -12.45
N LEU A 241 -1.39 -6.68 -11.57
CA LEU A 241 -1.15 -6.51 -10.15
C LEU A 241 -2.05 -7.47 -9.35
N ARG A 242 -1.57 -7.90 -8.18
CA ARG A 242 -2.37 -8.65 -7.21
C ARG A 242 -2.03 -8.24 -5.77
N GLN A 243 -3.02 -7.79 -5.01
CA GLN A 243 -2.81 -7.44 -3.61
C GLN A 243 -2.61 -8.69 -2.75
N ALA A 244 -1.69 -8.62 -1.80
CA ALA A 244 -1.55 -9.62 -0.76
C ALA A 244 -2.76 -9.57 0.20
N PRO A 245 -3.40 -10.70 0.53
CA PRO A 245 -4.47 -10.71 1.51
C PRO A 245 -3.92 -10.48 2.92
N VAL A 246 -4.81 -10.09 3.84
CA VAL A 246 -4.52 -10.17 5.28
C VAL A 246 -4.77 -11.61 5.72
N LEU A 247 -3.80 -12.17 6.44
CA LEU A 247 -3.88 -13.49 7.04
C LEU A 247 -3.84 -13.34 8.56
N THR A 248 -4.64 -14.12 9.27
CA THR A 248 -4.58 -14.21 10.73
C THR A 248 -3.53 -15.24 11.15
N GLN A 249 -3.05 -15.11 12.39
CA GLN A 249 -2.12 -16.06 12.96
C GLN A 249 -2.82 -17.38 13.30
N LEU A 250 -2.07 -18.49 13.17
CA LEU A 250 -2.51 -19.80 13.64
C LEU A 250 -1.87 -20.07 15.00
N ASN A 251 -2.59 -20.75 15.90
CA ASN A 251 -2.06 -21.12 17.23
C ASN A 251 -0.83 -22.05 17.17
N THR A 252 -0.51 -22.60 16.00
CA THR A 252 0.69 -23.41 15.75
C THR A 252 1.88 -22.61 15.20
N ALA A 253 1.69 -21.32 14.90
CA ALA A 253 2.77 -20.45 14.48
C ALA A 253 3.74 -20.20 15.65
N PRO A 254 5.03 -19.98 15.38
CA PRO A 254 5.99 -19.58 16.42
C PRO A 254 5.53 -18.30 17.12
N VAL A 255 5.48 -18.33 18.46
CA VAL A 255 5.14 -17.16 19.27
C VAL A 255 6.28 -16.15 19.19
N GLN A 256 5.96 -14.90 18.86
CA GLN A 256 6.93 -13.79 18.78
C GLN A 256 6.82 -12.86 19.99
N GLU A 257 5.59 -12.51 20.37
CA GLU A 257 5.28 -11.63 21.51
C GLU A 257 3.96 -12.12 22.14
N VAL A 258 3.81 -11.90 23.44
CA VAL A 258 2.53 -12.06 24.13
C VAL A 258 2.07 -10.72 24.67
N LEU A 259 0.88 -10.32 24.25
CA LEU A 259 0.19 -9.12 24.71
C LEU A 259 -0.86 -9.51 25.74
N ARG A 260 -0.94 -8.74 26.83
CA ARG A 260 -1.90 -8.97 27.91
C ARG A 260 -2.52 -7.66 28.36
N ALA A 261 -3.72 -7.72 28.94
CA ALA A 261 -4.27 -6.59 29.67
C ALA A 261 -3.34 -6.18 30.82
N ALA A 262 -3.23 -4.88 31.05
CA ALA A 262 -2.73 -4.35 32.31
C ALA A 262 -3.74 -4.72 33.40
N THR A 263 -3.24 -5.10 34.57
CA THR A 263 -4.08 -5.44 35.71
C THR A 263 -3.77 -4.46 36.83
N ASP A 264 -4.81 -3.96 37.49
CA ASP A 264 -4.65 -3.22 38.74
C ASP A 264 -4.18 -4.23 39.82
N GLU A 265 -3.05 -3.90 40.46
CA GLU A 265 -2.18 -4.80 41.21
C GLU A 265 -2.86 -5.62 42.32
N GLY A 266 -2.44 -6.90 42.42
CA GLY A 266 -2.77 -7.84 43.49
C GLY A 266 -2.05 -9.19 43.29
N ASP A 267 -1.80 -9.93 44.37
CA ASP A 267 -0.92 -11.13 44.39
C ASP A 267 -1.25 -12.18 43.30
N ILE A 268 -2.53 -12.34 42.94
CA ILE A 268 -2.97 -13.31 41.93
C ILE A 268 -2.51 -12.92 40.52
N SER A 269 -2.52 -11.62 40.19
CA SER A 269 -2.05 -11.15 38.89
C SER A 269 -0.53 -11.26 38.75
N GLU A 270 0.20 -10.93 39.81
CA GLU A 270 1.66 -11.02 39.81
C GLU A 270 2.15 -12.47 39.64
N ALA A 271 1.51 -13.42 40.34
CA ALA A 271 1.82 -14.84 40.20
C ALA A 271 1.56 -15.33 38.77
N PHE A 272 0.41 -14.99 38.20
CA PHE A 272 0.08 -15.34 36.81
C PHE A 272 1.10 -14.79 35.81
N VAL A 273 1.43 -13.50 35.90
CA VAL A 273 2.40 -12.87 34.99
C VAL A 273 3.79 -13.51 35.14
N SER A 274 4.22 -13.80 36.38
CA SER A 274 5.49 -14.46 36.63
C SER A 274 5.57 -15.86 36.03
N GLU A 275 4.51 -16.66 36.21
CA GLU A 275 4.42 -18.02 35.65
C GLU A 275 4.32 -18.00 34.12
N LEU A 276 3.54 -17.07 33.55
CA LEU A 276 3.44 -16.85 32.10
C LEU A 276 4.82 -16.52 31.50
N ASP A 277 5.51 -15.52 32.05
CA ASP A 277 6.84 -15.12 31.55
C ASP A 277 7.89 -16.22 31.74
N ALA A 278 7.76 -17.07 32.77
CA ALA A 278 8.60 -18.25 32.92
C ALA A 278 8.32 -19.30 31.83
N ALA A 279 7.05 -19.59 31.55
CA ALA A 279 6.64 -20.52 30.49
C ALA A 279 7.05 -20.03 29.09
N LEU A 280 6.94 -18.73 28.82
CA LEU A 280 7.40 -18.13 27.56
C LEU A 280 8.90 -18.32 27.35
N ARG A 281 9.70 -18.11 28.41
CA ARG A 281 11.15 -18.34 28.37
C ARG A 281 11.50 -19.81 28.16
N ASP A 282 10.81 -20.74 28.83
CA ASP A 282 10.99 -22.18 28.62
C ASP A 282 10.62 -22.61 27.19
N GLY A 283 9.61 -21.96 26.61
CA GLY A 283 9.20 -22.10 25.21
C GLY A 283 10.09 -21.42 24.19
N GLY A 284 11.18 -20.74 24.60
CA GLY A 284 12.13 -20.08 23.70
C GLY A 284 11.76 -18.65 23.28
N VAL A 285 10.73 -18.05 23.87
CA VAL A 285 10.38 -16.64 23.67
C VAL A 285 11.24 -15.80 24.62
N THR A 286 12.11 -14.94 24.06
CA THR A 286 13.14 -14.23 24.84
C THR A 286 12.65 -12.94 25.49
N SER A 287 11.50 -12.42 25.06
CA SER A 287 10.90 -11.20 25.60
C SER A 287 9.80 -11.54 26.61
N PRO A 288 9.68 -10.79 27.73
CA PRO A 288 8.54 -10.94 28.64
C PRO A 288 7.24 -10.49 27.94
N SER A 289 6.10 -10.89 28.51
CA SER A 289 4.79 -10.41 28.07
C SER A 289 4.67 -8.89 28.22
N ARG A 290 4.02 -8.24 27.24
CA ARG A 290 3.78 -6.79 27.25
C ARG A 290 2.37 -6.47 27.72
N ALA A 291 2.27 -5.61 28.74
CA ALA A 291 1.00 -5.10 29.24
C ALA A 291 0.45 -3.99 28.33
N LEU A 292 -0.85 -4.05 28.04
CA LEU A 292 -1.61 -3.04 27.33
C LEU A 292 -2.50 -2.30 28.33
N ASP A 293 -2.51 -0.97 28.29
CA ASP A 293 -3.49 -0.20 29.06
C ASP A 293 -4.88 -0.37 28.41
N THR A 294 -5.67 -1.25 28.98
CA THR A 294 -7.03 -1.58 28.55
C THR A 294 -8.10 -0.89 29.41
N LYS A 295 -7.71 0.11 30.23
CA LYS A 295 -8.61 0.82 31.16
C LYS A 295 -9.43 -0.11 32.06
N GLY A 296 -8.82 -1.21 32.50
CA GLY A 296 -9.43 -2.20 33.40
C GLY A 296 -10.15 -3.34 32.69
N ASP A 297 -10.22 -3.35 31.36
CA ASP A 297 -10.73 -4.50 30.61
C ASP A 297 -9.71 -5.64 30.60
N VAL A 298 -10.09 -6.80 31.14
CA VAL A 298 -9.23 -7.98 31.22
C VAL A 298 -9.24 -8.80 29.93
N TRP A 299 -10.20 -8.55 29.03
CA TRP A 299 -10.41 -9.31 27.80
C TRP A 299 -9.60 -8.74 26.63
N ALA A 300 -8.27 -8.64 26.78
CA ALA A 300 -7.39 -8.13 25.72
C ALA A 300 -7.56 -8.83 24.37
N GLN A 301 -8.01 -10.10 24.39
CA GLN A 301 -8.31 -10.88 23.19
C GLN A 301 -9.48 -10.32 22.36
N ASP A 302 -10.45 -9.66 22.99
CA ASP A 302 -11.64 -9.14 22.30
C ASP A 302 -11.36 -7.78 21.64
N ILE A 303 -10.21 -7.16 21.94
CA ILE A 303 -9.86 -5.80 21.49
C ILE A 303 -9.22 -5.79 20.10
N PHE A 304 -8.40 -6.79 19.76
CA PHE A 304 -7.72 -6.88 18.46
C PHE A 304 -7.35 -8.32 18.10
N GLU A 305 -7.19 -8.56 16.81
CA GLU A 305 -6.71 -9.83 16.26
C GLU A 305 -5.39 -9.59 15.51
N PRO A 306 -4.27 -10.25 15.88
CA PRO A 306 -3.02 -10.15 15.14
C PRO A 306 -3.16 -10.69 13.71
N GLY A 307 -2.90 -9.83 12.74
CA GLY A 307 -2.85 -10.18 11.32
C GLY A 307 -1.48 -9.84 10.71
N TYR A 308 -1.22 -10.39 9.53
CA TYR A 308 -0.08 -10.00 8.71
C TYR A 308 -0.44 -10.03 7.23
N THR A 309 0.32 -9.28 6.45
CA THR A 309 0.36 -9.36 5.00
C THR A 309 1.82 -9.47 4.56
N ALA A 310 2.07 -10.08 3.42
CA ALA A 310 3.44 -10.29 2.96
C ALA A 310 3.51 -10.38 1.44
N ILE A 311 4.58 -9.82 0.89
CA ILE A 311 5.03 -10.04 -0.49
C ILE A 311 6.49 -10.48 -0.44
N PRO A 312 6.99 -11.19 -1.45
CA PRO A 312 8.42 -11.47 -1.54
C PRO A 312 9.20 -10.14 -1.64
N GLY A 313 10.12 -9.92 -0.71
CA GLY A 313 11.10 -8.85 -0.77
C GLY A 313 12.15 -9.09 -1.86
N PRO A 314 13.15 -8.20 -1.95
CA PRO A 314 14.28 -8.36 -2.87
C PRO A 314 14.89 -9.76 -2.75
N ASP A 315 15.21 -10.38 -3.90
CA ASP A 315 15.75 -11.74 -3.98
C ASP A 315 14.85 -12.87 -3.44
N GLY A 316 13.55 -12.60 -3.25
CA GLY A 316 12.57 -13.62 -2.88
C GLY A 316 12.55 -13.99 -1.39
N ARG A 317 13.12 -13.13 -0.54
CA ARG A 317 13.08 -13.31 0.93
C ARG A 317 11.95 -12.48 1.55
N PRO A 318 11.32 -12.94 2.64
CA PRO A 318 10.45 -12.09 3.45
C PRO A 318 11.21 -10.90 4.00
#